data_AF-A0A521A7A4-F1
#
_entry.id   AF-A0A521A7A4-F1
#
_cell.length_a   1.000
_cell.length_b   1.000
_cell.length_c   1.000
_cell.angle_alpha   90.00
_cell.angle_beta   90.00
_cell.angle_gamma   90.00
#
_symmetry.space_group_name_H-M   'P 1'
#
loop_
_entity.id
_entity.type
_entity.pdbx_description
1 polymer ?
#
loop_
_entity_poly.entity_id
_entity_poly.type
_entity_poly.pdbx_seq_one_letter_code
_entity_poly.pdbx_strand_id
1 'polypeptide(L)'
;SVVKIIDKNLNNTEDWKMFEQAFNNADKDFLKKIKSEHSSLTPNDLKLCAYLRLNLSSKEIAPLLNISHRSVEVKRYRLRKKMNLPHKASLTHYILEI
;
A
#
# COMPACT_ATOMS: atom_id res chain seq x y z
N SER A 1 21.86 14.80 -27.16
CA SER A 1 21.04 13.58 -27.28
C SER A 1 20.45 13.25 -25.92
N VAL A 2 19.21 13.60 -25.58
CA VAL A 2 17.94 12.91 -25.92
C VAL A 2 17.98 11.39 -25.79
N VAL A 3 18.90 10.87 -24.97
CA VAL A 3 18.76 9.56 -24.34
C VAL A 3 18.48 9.87 -22.86
N LYS A 4 17.27 10.38 -22.59
CA LYS A 4 16.24 9.62 -21.87
C LYS A 4 16.75 9.30 -20.47
N ILE A 5 16.47 10.15 -19.47
CA ILE A 5 15.32 9.95 -18.58
C ILE A 5 15.30 8.50 -18.03
N ILE A 6 16.42 8.01 -17.52
CA ILE A 6 16.51 6.68 -16.88
C ILE A 6 16.71 6.78 -15.36
N ASP A 7 17.06 7.95 -14.82
CA ASP A 7 17.18 8.15 -13.37
C ASP A 7 15.89 8.61 -12.69
N LYS A 8 14.75 8.07 -13.12
CA LYS A 8 13.47 8.17 -12.37
C LYS A 8 13.27 7.01 -11.40
N ASN A 9 14.35 6.36 -10.95
CA ASN A 9 14.32 5.24 -10.01
C ASN A 9 14.93 5.57 -8.63
N LEU A 10 15.40 6.79 -8.39
CA LEU A 10 16.03 7.17 -7.12
C LEU A 10 15.05 7.64 -6.03
N ASN A 11 13.81 7.98 -6.37
CA ASN A 11 12.90 8.65 -5.41
C ASN A 11 12.02 7.70 -4.57
N ASN A 12 11.82 6.45 -4.98
CA ASN A 12 10.80 5.59 -4.36
C ASN A 12 11.13 5.22 -2.88
N THR A 13 12.42 5.21 -2.53
CA THR A 13 12.88 4.92 -1.17
C THR A 13 12.76 6.13 -0.26
N GLU A 14 13.00 7.34 -0.78
CA GLU A 14 12.92 8.58 -0.02
C GLU A 14 11.46 9.02 0.17
N ASP A 15 10.65 8.93 -0.89
CA ASP A 15 9.20 9.17 -0.84
C ASP A 15 8.52 8.22 0.16
N TRP A 16 8.95 6.95 0.18
CA TRP A 16 8.44 5.99 1.16
C TRP A 16 8.84 6.36 2.59
N LYS A 17 10.07 6.81 2.84
CA LYS A 17 10.49 7.21 4.19
C LYS A 17 9.71 8.42 4.69
N MET A 18 9.50 9.43 3.83
CA MET A 18 8.68 10.60 4.18
C MET A 18 7.23 10.19 4.46
N PHE A 19 6.67 9.32 3.62
CA PHE A 19 5.35 8.77 3.83
C PHE A 19 5.26 7.98 5.14
N GLU A 20 6.22 7.09 5.41
CA GLU A 20 6.25 6.25 6.60
C GLU A 20 6.35 7.11 7.87
N GLN A 21 7.11 8.20 7.85
CA GLN A 21 7.15 9.16 8.95
C GLN A 21 5.80 9.85 9.16
N ALA A 22 5.19 10.38 8.09
CA ALA A 22 3.87 11.01 8.17
C ALA A 22 2.78 10.03 8.63
N PHE A 23 2.81 8.80 8.10
CA PHE A 23 1.89 7.73 8.45
C PHE A 23 2.08 7.28 9.91
N ASN A 24 3.32 7.09 10.36
CA ASN A 24 3.60 6.74 11.76
C ASN A 24 3.20 7.84 12.74
N ASN A 25 3.11 9.09 12.31
CA ASN A 25 2.56 10.18 13.13
C ASN A 25 1.03 10.17 13.14
N ALA A 26 0.38 9.74 12.04
CA ALA A 26 -1.07 9.67 11.93
C ALA A 26 -1.67 8.40 12.55
N ASP A 27 -1.06 7.24 12.34
CA ASP A 27 -1.59 5.93 12.74
C ASP A 27 -0.47 4.89 12.96
N LYS A 28 0.28 5.08 14.06
CA LYS A 28 1.44 4.25 14.41
C LYS A 28 1.08 2.82 14.82
N ASP A 29 -0.16 2.62 15.29
CA ASP A 29 -0.60 1.34 15.84
C ASP A 29 -1.23 0.44 14.78
N PHE A 30 -1.77 1.01 13.69
CA PHE A 30 -2.32 0.24 12.58
C PHE A 30 -1.33 -0.77 11.99
N LEU A 31 -0.09 -0.35 11.68
CA LEU A 31 0.91 -1.26 11.09
C LEU A 31 1.25 -2.43 12.03
N LYS A 32 1.23 -2.19 13.35
CA LYS A 32 1.45 -3.26 14.34
C LYS A 32 0.24 -4.19 14.41
N LYS A 33 -0.97 -3.65 14.50
CA LYS A 33 -2.23 -4.40 14.54
C LYS A 33 -2.39 -5.29 13.33
N ILE A 34 -2.24 -4.75 12.12
CA ILE A 34 -2.45 -5.51 10.89
C ILE A 34 -1.36 -6.58 10.69
N LYS A 35 -0.13 -6.32 11.17
CA LYS A 35 0.94 -7.32 11.16
C LYS A 35 0.72 -8.41 12.21
N SER A 36 0.09 -8.10 13.35
CA SER A 36 -0.30 -9.10 14.34
C SER A 36 -1.49 -9.95 13.89
N GLU A 37 -2.48 -9.36 13.22
CA GLU A 37 -3.61 -10.10 12.65
C GLU A 37 -3.20 -10.95 11.45
N HIS A 38 -2.33 -10.39 10.59
CA HIS A 38 -1.89 -11.04 9.35
C HIS A 38 -0.36 -11.09 9.28
N SER A 39 0.22 -12.07 9.98
CA SER A 39 1.68 -12.30 9.98
C SER A 39 2.24 -12.74 8.62
N SER A 40 1.38 -13.15 7.68
CA SER A 40 1.75 -13.56 6.32
C SER A 40 1.98 -12.38 5.35
N LEU A 41 1.71 -11.15 5.80
CA LEU A 41 1.88 -9.95 4.97
C LEU A 41 3.37 -9.61 4.81
N THR A 42 3.76 -9.39 3.56
CA THR A 42 5.10 -8.90 3.24
C THR A 42 5.20 -7.39 3.49
N PRO A 43 6.41 -6.80 3.58
CA PRO A 43 6.57 -5.35 3.71
C PRO A 43 5.85 -4.56 2.59
N ASN A 44 5.82 -5.11 1.37
CA ASN A 44 5.09 -4.51 0.25
C ASN A 44 3.57 -4.55 0.44
N ASP A 45 3.05 -5.59 1.10
CA ASP A 45 1.63 -5.69 1.43
C ASP A 45 1.27 -4.68 2.53
N LEU A 46 2.12 -4.55 3.56
CA LEU A 46 1.97 -3.55 4.63
C LEU A 46 1.98 -2.12 4.07
N LYS A 47 2.87 -1.83 3.11
CA LYS A 47 2.91 -0.56 2.37
C LYS A 47 1.59 -0.28 1.66
N LEU A 48 1.03 -1.28 0.98
CA LEU A 48 -0.30 -1.16 0.36
C LEU A 48 -1.40 -0.92 1.40
N CYS A 49 -1.35 -1.60 2.55
CA CYS A 49 -2.32 -1.42 3.63
C CYS A 49 -2.30 0.00 4.18
N ALA A 50 -1.11 0.59 4.37
CA ALA A 50 -0.96 1.95 4.84
C ALA A 50 -1.62 2.96 3.87
N TYR A 51 -1.46 2.79 2.55
CA TYR A 51 -2.15 3.63 1.59
C TYR A 51 -3.67 3.46 1.61
N LEU A 52 -4.15 2.22 1.78
CA LEU A 52 -5.58 1.93 1.90
C LEU A 52 -6.17 2.51 3.19
N ARG A 53 -5.39 2.56 4.28
CA ARG A 53 -5.76 3.15 5.57
C ARG A 53 -5.95 4.66 5.49
N LEU A 54 -5.22 5.33 4.60
CA LEU A 54 -5.42 6.73 4.24
C LEU A 54 -6.59 6.94 3.25
N ASN A 55 -7.40 5.91 3.01
CA ASN A 55 -8.53 5.92 2.10
C ASN A 55 -8.16 6.29 0.64
N LEU A 56 -6.92 5.99 0.22
CA LEU A 56 -6.48 6.25 -1.15
C LEU A 56 -7.07 5.22 -2.13
N SER A 57 -7.49 5.72 -3.28
CA SER A 57 -7.97 4.91 -4.39
C SER A 57 -6.81 4.23 -5.13
N SER A 58 -7.10 3.16 -5.87
CA SER A 58 -6.08 2.49 -6.69
C SER A 58 -5.42 3.42 -7.73
N LYS A 59 -6.12 4.48 -8.16
CA LYS A 59 -5.60 5.50 -9.07
C LYS A 59 -4.55 6.38 -8.42
N GLU A 60 -4.74 6.72 -7.14
CA GLU A 60 -3.80 7.52 -6.36
C GLU A 60 -2.61 6.68 -5.88
N ILE A 61 -2.82 5.39 -5.60
CA ILE A 61 -1.76 4.47 -5.17
C ILE A 61 -0.80 4.12 -6.33
N ALA A 62 -1.30 4.03 -7.56
CA ALA A 62 -0.52 3.67 -8.73
C ALA A 62 0.76 4.51 -8.91
N PRO A 63 0.69 5.86 -8.94
CA PRO A 63 1.89 6.69 -9.06
C PRO A 63 2.81 6.57 -7.84
N LEU A 64 2.27 6.42 -6.62
CA LEU A 64 3.07 6.27 -5.39
C LEU A 64 3.89 4.98 -5.37
N LEU A 65 3.39 3.93 -6.02
CA LEU A 65 4.08 2.66 -6.17
C LEU A 65 4.91 2.57 -7.45
N ASN A 66 4.86 3.60 -8.32
CA ASN A 66 5.43 3.60 -9.66
C ASN A 66 5.00 2.37 -10.49
N ILE A 67 3.72 2.00 -10.41
CA ILE A 67 3.13 0.88 -11.17
C ILE A 67 1.81 1.30 -11.82
N SER A 68 1.32 0.48 -12.74
CA SER A 68 0.02 0.73 -13.36
C SER A 68 -1.14 0.58 -12.37
N HIS A 69 -2.24 1.31 -12.61
CA HIS A 69 -3.52 1.11 -11.91
C HIS A 69 -3.94 -0.37 -11.88
N ARG A 70 -3.79 -1.08 -13.01
CA ARG A 70 -4.12 -2.51 -13.09
C ARG A 70 -3.26 -3.37 -12.17
N SER A 71 -1.98 -3.02 -12.01
CA SER A 71 -1.07 -3.70 -11.09
C SER A 71 -1.50 -3.50 -9.63
N VAL A 72 -2.01 -2.32 -9.26
CA VAL A 72 -2.58 -2.06 -7.93
C VAL A 72 -3.80 -2.94 -7.69
N GLU A 73 -4.73 -3.02 -8.65
CA GLU A 73 -5.92 -3.89 -8.56
C GLU A 73 -5.54 -5.36 -8.32
N VAL A 74 -4.54 -5.88 -9.04
CA VAL A 74 -4.05 -7.25 -8.84
C VAL A 74 -3.43 -7.42 -7.45
N LYS A 75 -2.67 -6.43 -6.96
CA LYS A 75 -2.12 -6.46 -5.60
C LYS A 75 -3.23 -6.43 -4.54
N ARG A 76 -4.27 -5.61 -4.70
CA ARG A 76 -5.44 -5.58 -3.81
C ARG A 76 -6.17 -6.93 -3.78
N TYR A 77 -6.35 -7.56 -4.94
CA TYR A 77 -6.94 -8.90 -5.02
C TYR A 77 -6.10 -9.94 -4.26
N ARG A 78 -4.78 -9.93 -4.45
CA ARG A 78 -3.86 -10.82 -3.73
C ARG A 78 -3.88 -10.55 -2.21
N LEU A 79 -3.89 -9.28 -1.82
CA LEU A 79 -3.96 -8.86 -0.43
C LEU A 79 -5.25 -9.37 0.24
N ARG A 80 -6.39 -9.22 -0.44
CA ARG A 80 -7.69 -9.75 0.01
C ARG A 80 -7.65 -11.26 0.26
N LYS A 81 -7.00 -12.02 -0.63
CA LYS A 81 -6.80 -13.47 -0.45
C LYS A 81 -5.89 -13.79 0.74
N LYS A 82 -4.79 -13.04 0.93
CA LYS A 82 -3.88 -13.23 2.07
C LYS A 82 -4.56 -12.97 3.41
N MET A 83 -5.45 -11.99 3.46
CA MET A 83 -6.27 -11.65 4.63
C MET A 83 -7.51 -12.54 4.79
N ASN A 84 -7.67 -13.54 3.91
CA ASN A 84 -8.80 -14.47 3.90
C ASN A 84 -10.20 -13.79 3.92
N LEU A 85 -10.32 -12.62 3.28
CA LEU A 85 -11.55 -11.84 3.31
C LEU A 85 -12.62 -12.38 2.35
N PRO A 86 -13.91 -12.37 2.73
CA PRO A 86 -15.02 -12.78 1.87
C PRO A 86 -15.10 -11.96 0.58
N HIS A 87 -15.70 -12.51 -0.48
CA HIS A 87 -15.85 -11.79 -1.76
C HIS A 87 -16.75 -10.55 -1.66
N LYS A 88 -17.68 -10.53 -0.70
CA LYS A 88 -18.57 -9.40 -0.46
C LYS A 88 -17.97 -8.33 0.46
N ALA A 89 -16.85 -8.62 1.13
CA ALA A 89 -16.21 -7.68 2.02
C ALA A 89 -15.32 -6.70 1.24
N SER A 90 -15.47 -5.41 1.51
CA SER A 90 -14.60 -4.39 0.96
C SER A 90 -13.26 -4.40 1.69
N LEU A 91 -12.17 -4.65 0.96
CA LEU A 91 -10.80 -4.60 1.51
C LEU A 91 -10.50 -3.25 2.15
N THR A 92 -10.93 -2.14 1.53
CA THR A 92 -10.73 -0.81 2.10
C THR A 92 -11.48 -0.65 3.40
N HIS A 93 -12.74 -1.09 3.46
CA HIS A 93 -13.54 -0.98 4.68
C HIS A 93 -12.93 -1.78 5.82
N TYR A 94 -12.53 -3.03 5.57
CA TYR A 94 -11.83 -3.84 6.56
C TYR A 94 -10.58 -3.15 7.11
N ILE A 95 -9.76 -2.56 6.24
CA ILE A 95 -8.56 -1.83 6.65
C ILE A 95 -8.89 -0.55 7.44
N LEU A 96 -10.02 0.10 7.16
CA LEU A 96 -10.50 1.27 7.91
C LEU A 96 -11.10 0.92 9.27
N GLU A 97 -11.47 -0.35 9.51
CA GLU A 97 -12.02 -0.80 10.80
C GLU A 97 -10.97 -1.30 11.82
N ILE A 98 -9.77 -1.67 11.36
CA ILE A 98 -8.62 -2.05 12.22
C ILE A 98 -8.12 -0.84 13.06
#